data_AF-A0A9D4KP55-F1
#
_entry.id   AF-A0A9D4KP55-F1
#
_cell.length_a   1.000
_cell.length_b   1.000
_cell.length_c   1.000
_cell.angle_alpha   90.00
_cell.angle_beta   90.00
_cell.angle_gamma   90.00
#
_symmetry.space_group_name_H-M   'P 1'
#
loop_
_entity.id
_entity.type
_entity.pdbx_description
1 polymer ?
#
loop_
_entity_poly.entity_id
_entity_poly.type
_entity_poly.pdbx_seq_one_letter_code
_entity_poly.pdbx_strand_id
1 'polypeptide(L)'
;MKNTCPQRNWRNRLYHSLRDKGLVNSMKSQLRTSLVSELKKSVNGKLSIEDLEVPDSGSLIHRASNSLVADHLRSCKYDYTYSVFLPECGIDKAKILSNEDVLQLLKISPQSRLYKKMTSAHPGQSRKGFLWQLLSELCYLHSQASNTASTQTDLIKVATVSTLDEKMSVLDELFSSRREEQYRTGATALEDRLLKFQRHLEERCRNEMKLEVARVKEDEVARIRLEEKENFRRELEKARKDLERSYQAKFDALVVRERNAAERLQREQEMQEKEVYNQRQSILEEIEAVRQREASIKRESEVFSREKKLNSDRLKAQENEIRTREHELSRKEIEFAQRLENEMT
;
A
#
# COMPACT_ATOMS: atom_id res chain seq x y z
N MET A 1 29.02 28.53 35.81
CA MET A 1 27.68 28.69 35.19
C MET A 1 27.60 27.81 33.95
N LYS A 2 26.86 26.69 33.99
CA LYS A 2 26.61 25.85 32.81
C LYS A 2 25.11 25.94 32.49
N ASN A 3 24.78 26.69 31.46
CA ASN A 3 23.43 26.84 30.93
C ASN A 3 22.97 25.51 30.31
N THR A 4 22.31 24.66 31.10
CA THR A 4 21.63 23.46 30.61
C THR A 4 20.29 23.87 30.01
N CYS A 5 20.25 23.86 28.67
CA CYS A 5 19.10 24.21 27.85
C CYS A 5 17.80 23.51 28.31
N PRO A 6 16.75 24.25 28.70
CA PRO A 6 15.49 23.71 29.21
C PRO A 6 14.82 22.69 28.27
N GLN A 7 15.06 22.81 26.97
CA GLN A 7 14.44 21.95 25.95
C GLN A 7 14.84 20.47 26.03
N ARG A 8 16.05 20.14 26.49
CA ARG A 8 16.47 18.73 26.62
C ARG A 8 15.74 18.01 27.76
N ASN A 9 15.49 18.72 28.86
CA ASN A 9 14.75 18.16 29.99
C ASN A 9 13.29 17.89 29.63
N TRP A 10 12.66 18.77 28.85
CA TRP A 10 11.31 18.56 28.35
C TRP A 10 11.21 17.40 27.36
N ARG A 11 12.16 17.26 26.42
CA ARG A 11 12.20 16.11 25.50
C ARG A 11 12.39 14.78 26.24
N ASN A 12 13.25 14.75 27.24
CA ASN A 12 13.45 13.54 28.05
C ASN A 12 12.21 13.22 28.87
N ARG A 13 11.55 14.21 29.49
CA ARG A 13 10.29 14.02 30.21
C ARG A 13 9.14 13.59 29.30
N LEU A 14 9.05 14.15 28.09
CA LEU A 14 8.07 13.75 27.08
C LEU A 14 8.33 12.30 26.63
N TYR A 15 9.59 11.94 26.34
CA TYR A 15 9.97 10.58 25.96
C TYR A 15 9.63 9.55 27.05
N HIS A 16 9.91 9.87 28.33
CA HIS A 16 9.58 8.99 29.45
C HIS A 16 8.06 8.90 29.64
N SER A 17 7.33 10.03 29.57
CA SER A 17 5.87 10.02 29.59
C SER A 17 5.24 9.23 28.44
N LEU A 18 5.84 9.26 27.24
CA LEU A 18 5.35 8.51 26.08
C LEU A 18 5.70 7.01 26.22
N ARG A 19 6.83 6.70 26.87
CA ARG A 19 7.29 5.33 27.13
C ARG A 19 6.45 4.67 28.23
N ASP A 20 6.20 5.36 29.33
CA ASP A 20 5.42 4.87 30.47
C ASP A 20 3.95 4.66 30.12
N LYS A 21 3.41 5.48 29.19
CA LYS A 21 2.07 5.29 28.62
C LYS A 21 2.00 4.21 27.54
N GLY A 22 3.08 3.48 27.27
CA GLY A 22 3.12 2.39 26.27
C GLY A 22 3.06 2.86 24.80
N LEU A 23 2.93 4.16 24.55
CA LEU A 23 2.80 4.74 23.22
C LEU A 23 4.07 4.57 22.37
N VAL A 24 5.26 4.56 22.99
CA VAL A 24 6.51 4.27 22.28
C VAL A 24 6.54 2.85 21.72
N ASN A 25 6.00 1.88 22.48
CA ASN A 25 5.96 0.49 22.02
C ASN A 25 4.88 0.32 20.94
N SER A 26 3.75 1.04 21.06
CA SER A 26 2.73 1.11 20.00
C SER A 26 3.29 1.74 18.72
N MET A 27 3.98 2.88 18.80
CA MET A 27 4.63 3.53 17.65
C MET A 27 5.73 2.65 17.05
N LYS A 28 6.56 1.98 17.86
CA LYS A 28 7.56 1.03 17.35
C LYS A 28 6.91 -0.15 16.65
N SER A 29 5.80 -0.65 17.17
CA SER A 29 5.01 -1.71 16.52
C SER A 29 4.44 -1.21 15.19
N GLN A 30 3.79 -0.05 15.19
CA GLN A 30 3.25 0.58 13.99
C GLN A 30 4.33 0.88 12.93
N LEU A 31 5.49 1.38 13.34
CA LEU A 31 6.64 1.62 12.45
C LEU A 31 7.20 0.31 11.90
N ARG A 32 7.31 -0.75 12.71
CA ARG A 32 7.71 -2.08 12.23
C ARG A 32 6.70 -2.64 11.23
N THR A 33 5.40 -2.54 11.52
CA THR A 33 4.34 -3.00 10.63
C THR A 33 4.29 -2.19 9.34
N SER A 34 4.51 -0.87 9.43
CA SER A 34 4.59 0.02 8.27
C SER A 34 5.81 -0.28 7.41
N LEU A 35 6.98 -0.46 8.01
CA LEU A 35 8.21 -0.82 7.31
C LEU A 35 8.09 -2.20 6.66
N VAL A 36 7.54 -3.19 7.36
CA VAL A 36 7.27 -4.52 6.80
C VAL A 36 6.25 -4.42 5.66
N SER A 37 5.23 -3.56 5.78
CA SER A 37 4.25 -3.35 4.70
C SER A 37 4.85 -2.61 3.51
N GLU A 38 5.74 -1.65 3.71
CA GLU A 38 6.42 -0.93 2.64
C GLU A 38 7.45 -1.83 1.95
N LEU A 39 8.22 -2.62 2.71
CA LEU A 39 9.12 -3.62 2.15
C LEU A 39 8.35 -4.67 1.35
N LYS A 40 7.19 -5.15 1.85
CA LYS A 40 6.31 -6.07 1.10
C LYS A 40 5.63 -5.43 -0.12
N LYS A 41 5.49 -4.11 -0.18
CA LYS A 41 4.92 -3.39 -1.34
C LYS A 41 5.99 -2.98 -2.36
N SER A 42 7.20 -2.68 -1.89
CA SER A 42 8.37 -2.37 -2.73
C SER A 42 8.94 -3.63 -3.39
N VAL A 43 8.71 -4.80 -2.79
CA VAL A 43 8.99 -6.10 -3.41
C VAL A 43 7.69 -6.56 -4.08
N ASN A 44 7.57 -6.35 -5.40
CA ASN A 44 6.49 -6.93 -6.21
C ASN A 44 6.68 -8.44 -6.37
N GLY A 45 6.56 -9.17 -5.26
CA GLY A 45 6.67 -10.62 -5.19
C GLY A 45 6.37 -11.07 -3.77
N LYS A 46 5.60 -12.13 -3.61
CA LYS A 46 5.58 -12.84 -2.33
C LYS A 46 7.02 -13.30 -2.10
N LEU A 47 7.70 -12.79 -1.07
CA LEU A 47 8.86 -13.47 -0.51
C LEU A 47 8.38 -14.80 0.11
N SER A 48 8.05 -15.75 -0.76
CA SER A 48 8.06 -17.15 -0.44
C SER A 48 9.53 -17.57 -0.37
N ILE A 49 9.83 -18.54 0.49
CA ILE A 49 11.13 -19.23 0.60
C ILE A 49 11.58 -19.81 -0.76
N GLU A 50 10.70 -19.82 -1.76
CA GLU A 50 10.90 -20.27 -3.14
C GLU A 50 11.79 -19.36 -4.00
N ASP A 51 12.04 -18.09 -3.61
CA ASP A 51 12.91 -17.16 -4.35
C ASP A 51 14.40 -17.22 -3.95
N LEU A 52 14.75 -18.05 -2.96
CA LEU A 52 16.13 -18.49 -2.83
C LEU A 52 16.35 -19.46 -3.98
N GLU A 53 17.19 -19.10 -4.95
CA GLU A 53 17.79 -20.07 -5.87
C GLU A 53 18.48 -21.13 -5.01
N VAL A 54 17.74 -22.18 -4.66
CA VAL A 54 18.28 -23.36 -4.00
C VAL A 54 19.31 -23.88 -4.98
N PRO A 55 20.62 -23.89 -4.64
CA PRO A 55 21.60 -24.56 -5.47
C PRO A 55 21.05 -25.96 -5.64
N ASP A 56 20.85 -26.30 -6.90
CA ASP A 56 20.26 -27.52 -7.41
C ASP A 56 20.30 -28.67 -6.40
N SER A 57 19.25 -29.46 -6.36
CA SER A 57 19.19 -30.81 -5.78
C SER A 57 20.38 -31.71 -6.16
N GLY A 58 21.36 -31.24 -6.94
CA GLY A 58 22.79 -31.35 -6.67
C GLY A 58 23.14 -32.45 -5.70
N SER A 59 23.47 -33.60 -6.28
CA SER A 59 24.14 -34.77 -5.74
C SER A 59 23.85 -35.13 -4.27
N LEU A 60 23.52 -36.41 -4.01
CA LEU A 60 23.45 -36.98 -2.65
C LEU A 60 24.64 -36.55 -1.75
N ILE A 61 25.81 -36.32 -2.35
CA ILE A 61 27.02 -35.82 -1.67
C ILE A 61 26.83 -34.40 -1.12
N HIS A 62 26.21 -33.47 -1.85
CA HIS A 62 25.96 -32.11 -1.37
C HIS A 62 24.91 -32.10 -0.25
N ARG A 63 23.88 -32.95 -0.32
CA ARG A 63 22.95 -33.16 0.81
C ARG A 63 23.68 -33.72 2.03
N ALA A 64 24.61 -34.67 1.84
CA ALA A 64 25.42 -35.20 2.93
C ALA A 64 26.35 -34.14 3.53
N SER A 65 26.99 -33.30 2.72
CA SER A 65 27.82 -32.17 3.19
C SER A 65 27.00 -31.19 4.04
N ASN A 66 25.82 -30.80 3.57
CA ASN A 66 24.96 -29.89 4.32
C ASN A 66 24.42 -30.53 5.60
N SER A 67 24.15 -31.85 5.60
CA SER A 67 23.78 -32.61 6.80
C SER A 67 24.92 -32.67 7.82
N LEU A 68 26.17 -32.82 7.38
CA LEU A 68 27.37 -32.82 8.24
C LEU A 68 27.57 -31.47 8.93
N VAL A 69 27.38 -30.38 8.20
CA VAL A 69 27.45 -29.02 8.75
C VAL A 69 26.31 -28.79 9.75
N ALA A 70 25.08 -29.22 9.41
CA ALA A 70 23.94 -29.10 10.31
C ALA A 70 24.14 -29.86 11.64
N ASP A 71 24.66 -31.09 11.60
CA ASP A 71 24.97 -31.88 12.80
C ASP A 71 26.06 -31.22 13.66
N HIS A 72 27.08 -30.64 13.02
CA HIS A 72 28.13 -29.93 13.72
C HIS A 72 27.62 -28.65 14.42
N LEU A 73 26.81 -27.84 13.72
CA LEU A 73 26.20 -26.62 14.27
C LEU A 73 25.29 -26.94 15.47
N ARG A 74 24.52 -28.03 15.37
CA ARG A 74 23.67 -28.54 16.47
C ARG A 74 24.51 -29.00 17.67
N SER A 75 25.55 -29.79 17.42
CA SER A 75 26.43 -30.31 18.47
C SER A 75 27.22 -29.21 19.19
N CYS A 76 27.57 -28.14 18.48
CA CYS A 76 28.28 -26.98 19.04
C CYS A 76 27.36 -25.92 19.65
N LYS A 77 26.03 -26.12 19.63
CA LYS A 77 25.00 -25.19 20.15
C LYS A 77 25.00 -23.81 19.50
N TYR A 78 25.22 -23.74 18.18
CA TYR A 78 25.06 -22.50 17.43
C TYR A 78 23.61 -22.30 17.00
N ASP A 79 22.73 -22.09 17.98
CA ASP A 79 21.27 -22.13 17.78
C ASP A 79 20.77 -21.09 16.75
N TYR A 80 21.35 -19.88 16.76
CA TYR A 80 21.02 -18.82 15.81
C TYR A 80 21.42 -19.19 14.39
N THR A 81 22.69 -19.56 14.18
CA THR A 81 23.23 -19.95 12.88
C THR A 81 22.52 -21.19 12.35
N TYR A 82 22.23 -22.17 13.20
CA TYR A 82 21.48 -23.37 12.84
C TYR A 82 20.05 -23.06 12.35
N SER A 83 19.37 -22.10 13.00
CA SER A 83 18.00 -21.73 12.64
C SER A 83 17.90 -20.97 11.32
N VAL A 84 18.97 -20.26 10.92
CA VAL A 84 19.07 -19.54 9.64
C VAL A 84 19.58 -20.46 8.53
N PHE A 85 20.52 -21.35 8.84
CA PHE A 85 21.15 -22.26 7.88
C PHE A 85 20.17 -23.32 7.31
N LEU A 86 19.29 -23.88 8.13
CA LEU A 86 18.32 -24.89 7.68
C LEU A 86 17.39 -24.39 6.55
N PRO A 87 16.71 -23.23 6.68
CA PRO A 87 15.90 -22.69 5.59
C PRO A 87 16.74 -22.22 4.40
N GLU A 88 17.96 -21.72 4.62
CA GLU A 88 18.88 -21.31 3.52
C GLU A 88 19.34 -22.49 2.66
N CYS A 89 19.56 -23.67 3.25
CA CYS A 89 19.97 -24.86 2.50
C CYS A 89 18.80 -25.65 1.89
N GLY A 90 17.54 -25.24 2.11
CA GLY A 90 16.36 -25.97 1.65
C GLY A 90 16.21 -27.39 2.24
N ILE A 91 16.92 -27.69 3.34
CA ILE A 91 16.86 -28.99 4.02
C ILE A 91 15.82 -28.92 5.13
N ASP A 92 14.70 -29.58 4.90
CA ASP A 92 13.67 -29.76 5.92
C ASP A 92 14.21 -30.66 7.05
N LYS A 93 13.74 -30.47 8.29
CA LYS A 93 14.23 -31.21 9.48
C LYS A 93 14.12 -32.74 9.31
N ALA A 94 13.21 -33.19 8.44
CA ALA A 94 12.97 -34.59 8.10
C ALA A 94 13.94 -35.18 7.06
N LYS A 95 14.79 -34.38 6.40
CA LYS A 95 15.73 -34.81 5.34
C LYS A 95 17.20 -34.83 5.78
N ILE A 96 17.48 -34.64 7.07
CA ILE A 96 18.83 -34.74 7.63
C ILE A 96 19.22 -36.22 7.62
N LEU A 97 20.29 -36.56 6.89
CA LEU A 97 20.81 -37.92 6.82
C LEU A 97 21.39 -38.35 8.18
N SER A 98 21.16 -39.60 8.59
CA SER A 98 21.78 -40.15 9.79
C SER A 98 23.29 -40.28 9.60
N ASN A 99 24.06 -40.26 10.69
CA ASN A 99 25.51 -40.46 10.66
C ASN A 99 25.89 -41.79 9.96
N GLU A 100 25.03 -42.80 10.06
CA GLU A 100 25.18 -44.10 9.38
C GLU A 100 24.96 -44.00 7.86
N ASP A 101 23.97 -43.20 7.42
CA ASP A 101 23.67 -42.98 6.00
C ASP A 101 24.79 -42.21 5.30
N VAL A 102 25.39 -41.24 6.00
CA VAL A 102 26.54 -40.48 5.48
C VAL A 102 27.78 -41.35 5.33
N LEU A 103 28.02 -42.27 6.28
CA LEU A 103 29.14 -43.24 6.19
C LEU A 103 28.96 -44.24 5.04
N GLN A 104 27.72 -44.69 4.80
CA GLN A 104 27.40 -45.53 3.64
C GLN A 104 27.60 -44.78 2.32
N LEU A 105 27.21 -43.50 2.26
CA LEU A 105 27.38 -42.67 1.07
C LEU A 105 28.86 -42.41 0.74
N LEU A 106 29.71 -42.26 1.76
CA LEU A 106 31.18 -42.14 1.60
C LEU A 106 31.87 -43.48 1.25
N LYS A 107 31.10 -44.57 1.06
CA LYS A 107 31.60 -45.93 0.77
C LYS A 107 32.61 -46.44 1.79
N ILE A 108 32.50 -46.03 3.05
CA ILE A 108 33.37 -46.52 4.11
C ILE A 108 32.83 -47.88 4.55
N SER A 109 33.63 -48.93 4.37
CA SER A 109 33.19 -50.29 4.68
C SER A 109 32.93 -50.45 6.20
N PRO A 110 31.88 -51.20 6.61
CA PRO A 110 31.61 -51.48 8.03
C PRO A 110 32.77 -52.17 8.77
N GLN A 111 33.68 -52.77 8.01
CA GLN A 111 34.86 -53.48 8.48
C GLN A 111 36.08 -52.55 8.66
N SER A 112 36.05 -51.35 8.08
CA SER A 112 37.12 -50.37 8.22
C SER A 112 37.31 -49.95 9.68
N ARG A 113 38.57 -49.77 10.10
CA ARG A 113 38.92 -49.25 11.42
C ARG A 113 38.26 -47.89 11.68
N LEU A 114 38.04 -47.10 10.64
CA LEU A 114 37.37 -45.81 10.70
C LEU A 114 35.87 -45.98 11.04
N TYR A 115 35.15 -46.89 10.36
CA TYR A 115 33.74 -47.13 10.65
C TYR A 115 33.52 -47.63 12.08
N LYS A 116 34.34 -48.58 12.55
CA LYS A 116 34.24 -49.13 13.93
C LYS A 116 34.48 -48.07 15.00
N LYS A 117 35.46 -47.18 14.80
CA LYS A 117 35.71 -46.04 15.71
C LYS A 117 34.61 -44.98 15.66
N MET A 118 34.02 -44.74 14.49
CA MET A 118 32.97 -43.73 14.29
C MET A 118 31.60 -44.18 14.81
N THR A 119 31.33 -45.49 14.83
CA THR A 119 30.09 -46.10 15.37
C THR A 119 30.20 -46.51 16.83
N SER A 120 31.41 -46.73 17.35
CA SER A 120 31.63 -46.90 18.80
C SER A 120 31.47 -45.54 19.49
N ALA A 121 30.23 -45.14 19.74
CA ALA A 121 29.91 -44.00 20.58
C ALA A 121 30.50 -44.25 21.98
N HIS A 122 31.60 -43.59 22.32
CA HIS A 122 32.00 -43.46 23.72
C HIS A 122 31.08 -42.44 24.39
N PRO A 123 30.20 -42.85 25.33
CA PRO A 123 29.30 -41.95 26.02
C PRO A 123 30.11 -41.11 26.99
N GLY A 124 30.65 -39.99 26.51
CA GLY A 124 31.45 -39.07 27.34
C GLY A 124 32.40 -38.13 26.58
N GLN A 125 32.74 -38.39 25.31
CA GLN A 125 33.76 -37.58 24.60
C GLN A 125 33.25 -36.74 23.42
N SER A 126 32.00 -36.88 22.98
CA SER A 126 31.48 -36.09 21.85
C SER A 126 30.80 -34.80 22.33
N ARG A 127 31.58 -33.73 22.56
CA ARG A 127 31.03 -32.36 22.57
C ARG A 127 31.10 -31.68 21.20
N LYS A 128 31.73 -32.32 20.22
CA LYS A 128 31.97 -31.75 18.88
C LYS A 128 31.47 -32.78 17.87
N GLY A 129 30.47 -32.40 17.06
CA GLY A 129 29.68 -33.29 16.20
C GLY A 129 30.50 -34.11 15.19
N PHE A 130 29.81 -34.93 14.39
CA PHE A 130 30.41 -35.96 13.54
C PHE A 130 31.54 -35.45 12.62
N LEU A 131 31.38 -34.24 12.05
CA LEU A 131 32.38 -33.60 11.19
C LEU A 131 33.76 -33.42 11.86
N TRP A 132 33.77 -33.09 13.16
CA TRP A 132 35.01 -32.89 13.90
C TRP A 132 35.80 -34.19 14.06
N GLN A 133 35.10 -35.29 14.31
CA GLN A 133 35.70 -36.62 14.47
C GLN A 133 36.30 -37.11 13.15
N LEU A 134 35.60 -36.90 12.04
CA LEU A 134 36.08 -37.26 10.70
C LEU A 134 37.38 -36.54 10.33
N LEU A 135 37.45 -35.23 10.55
CA LEU A 135 38.65 -34.44 10.24
C LEU A 135 39.84 -34.81 11.12
N SER A 136 39.61 -35.09 12.41
CA SER A 136 40.66 -35.48 13.34
C SER A 136 41.34 -36.80 12.94
N GLU A 137 40.57 -37.78 12.47
CA GLU A 137 41.11 -39.08 12.03
C GLU A 137 41.79 -38.99 10.65
N LEU A 138 41.30 -38.14 9.73
CA LEU A 138 41.99 -37.88 8.46
C LEU A 138 43.36 -37.24 8.68
N CYS A 139 43.47 -36.28 9.59
CA CYS A 139 44.76 -35.69 9.97
C CYS A 139 45.71 -36.73 10.57
N TYR A 140 45.20 -37.66 11.40
CA TYR A 140 46.00 -38.74 11.98
C TYR A 140 46.54 -39.71 10.91
N LEU A 141 45.72 -40.08 9.93
CA LEU A 141 46.12 -41.00 8.86
C LEU A 141 47.11 -40.37 7.86
N HIS A 142 46.91 -39.11 7.47
CA HIS A 142 47.80 -38.44 6.53
C HIS A 142 49.21 -38.24 7.11
N SER A 143 49.32 -38.01 8.42
CA SER A 143 50.62 -37.89 9.11
C SER A 143 51.46 -39.17 9.07
N GLN A 144 50.86 -40.34 8.79
CA GLN A 144 51.55 -41.64 8.76
C GLN A 144 51.97 -42.08 7.34
N ALA A 145 51.44 -41.46 6.28
CA ALA A 145 51.58 -41.93 4.89
C ALA A 145 52.83 -41.40 4.13
N SER A 146 53.62 -40.48 4.72
CA SER A 146 54.70 -39.76 4.03
C SER A 146 56.02 -40.54 3.82
N ASN A 147 56.13 -41.80 4.23
CA ASN A 147 57.41 -42.53 4.23
C ASN A 147 57.33 -43.87 3.49
N THR A 148 57.48 -43.89 2.16
CA THR A 148 58.13 -45.00 1.39
C THR A 148 58.24 -44.63 -0.09
N ALA A 149 59.46 -44.41 -0.60
CA ALA A 149 59.75 -44.36 -2.03
C ALA A 149 61.01 -45.21 -2.32
N SER A 150 60.89 -46.18 -3.23
CA SER A 150 62.02 -46.98 -3.73
C SER A 150 61.86 -47.22 -5.23
N THR A 151 62.92 -46.96 -5.99
CA THR A 151 63.05 -47.06 -7.45
C THR A 151 64.02 -48.19 -7.82
N GLN A 152 63.79 -48.87 -8.95
CA GLN A 152 64.69 -49.90 -9.51
C GLN A 152 64.91 -49.62 -11.01
N THR A 153 66.13 -49.87 -11.52
CA THR A 153 66.60 -49.51 -12.88
C THR A 153 66.98 -50.77 -13.70
N ASP A 154 66.73 -50.70 -15.01
CA ASP A 154 66.96 -51.71 -16.05
C ASP A 154 68.43 -51.97 -16.43
N LEU A 155 68.69 -53.17 -16.97
CA LEU A 155 69.99 -53.61 -17.50
C LEU A 155 69.92 -53.81 -19.03
N ILE A 156 70.61 -52.97 -19.81
CA ILE A 156 70.73 -53.08 -21.28
C ILE A 156 71.96 -53.93 -21.64
N LYS A 157 71.78 -54.92 -22.53
CA LYS A 157 72.84 -55.81 -23.03
C LYS A 157 73.41 -55.34 -24.38
N VAL A 158 74.74 -55.21 -24.36
CA VAL A 158 75.83 -55.26 -25.37
C VAL A 158 75.51 -55.67 -26.82
N ALA A 159 76.18 -54.94 -27.73
CA ALA A 159 76.14 -54.95 -29.19
C ALA A 159 76.75 -56.18 -29.91
N THR A 160 76.24 -56.45 -31.12
CA THR A 160 76.81 -57.35 -32.13
C THR A 160 77.34 -56.57 -33.35
N VAL A 161 78.43 -57.04 -33.93
CA VAL A 161 79.17 -56.40 -35.05
C VAL A 161 78.35 -56.45 -36.35
N SER A 162 77.99 -55.28 -36.90
CA SER A 162 77.27 -55.12 -38.17
C SER A 162 78.21 -54.88 -39.37
N THR A 163 77.82 -55.40 -40.54
CA THR A 163 78.56 -55.30 -41.82
C THR A 163 78.44 -53.90 -42.44
N LEU A 164 79.34 -53.53 -43.37
CA LEU A 164 79.40 -52.15 -43.91
C LEU A 164 78.14 -51.76 -44.70
N ASP A 165 77.56 -52.69 -45.46
CA ASP A 165 76.31 -52.46 -46.20
C ASP A 165 75.11 -52.29 -45.25
N GLU A 166 75.06 -53.02 -44.14
CA GLU A 166 74.05 -52.80 -43.09
C GLU A 166 74.23 -51.42 -42.45
N LYS A 167 75.47 -50.97 -42.22
CA LYS A 167 75.73 -49.62 -41.71
C LYS A 167 75.34 -48.54 -42.70
N MET A 168 75.55 -48.76 -44.00
CA MET A 168 75.16 -47.82 -45.05
C MET A 168 73.64 -47.78 -45.24
N SER A 169 72.97 -48.93 -45.22
CA SER A 169 71.51 -49.03 -45.24
C SER A 169 70.88 -48.35 -44.02
N VAL A 170 71.45 -48.56 -42.82
CA VAL A 170 71.01 -47.87 -41.61
C VAL A 170 71.24 -46.37 -41.71
N LEU A 171 72.36 -45.92 -42.29
CA LEU A 171 72.60 -44.49 -42.52
C LEU A 171 71.60 -43.90 -43.51
N ASP A 172 71.36 -44.54 -44.66
CA ASP A 172 70.38 -44.08 -45.66
C ASP A 172 68.95 -44.05 -45.10
N GLU A 173 68.59 -45.04 -44.30
CA GLU A 173 67.33 -45.08 -43.57
C GLU A 173 67.24 -43.93 -42.55
N LEU A 174 68.29 -43.70 -41.74
CA LEU A 174 68.35 -42.58 -40.80
C LEU A 174 68.29 -41.21 -41.47
N PHE A 175 68.94 -41.03 -42.63
CA PHE A 175 68.89 -39.77 -43.37
C PHE A 175 67.54 -39.55 -44.06
N SER A 176 66.92 -40.61 -44.56
CA SER A 176 65.57 -40.57 -45.13
C SER A 176 64.54 -40.25 -44.05
N SER A 177 64.60 -40.94 -42.90
CA SER A 177 63.78 -40.64 -41.73
C SER A 177 64.01 -39.21 -41.22
N ARG A 178 65.26 -38.74 -41.12
CA ARG A 178 65.56 -37.37 -40.70
C ARG A 178 65.03 -36.32 -41.68
N ARG A 179 65.08 -36.58 -42.98
CA ARG A 179 64.53 -35.69 -44.01
C ARG A 179 63.01 -35.65 -43.93
N GLU A 180 62.35 -36.80 -43.79
CA GLU A 180 60.91 -36.88 -43.60
C GLU A 180 60.48 -36.20 -42.29
N GLU A 181 61.24 -36.36 -41.21
CA GLU A 181 61.01 -35.70 -39.93
C GLU A 181 61.18 -34.18 -40.05
N GLN A 182 62.19 -33.70 -40.77
CA GLN A 182 62.36 -32.27 -41.07
C GLN A 182 61.23 -31.71 -41.93
N TYR A 183 60.75 -32.48 -42.92
CA TYR A 183 59.60 -32.08 -43.74
C TYR A 183 58.30 -32.07 -42.92
N ARG A 184 58.06 -33.10 -42.10
CA ARG A 184 56.90 -33.19 -41.21
C ARG A 184 56.91 -32.06 -40.18
N THR A 185 58.03 -31.81 -39.53
CA THR A 185 58.17 -30.71 -38.55
C THR A 185 58.00 -29.33 -39.19
N GLY A 186 58.51 -29.12 -40.41
CA GLY A 186 58.28 -27.89 -41.17
C GLY A 186 56.82 -27.71 -41.60
N ALA A 187 56.17 -28.78 -42.08
CA ALA A 187 54.77 -28.78 -42.47
C ALA A 187 53.84 -28.55 -41.28
N THR A 188 54.03 -29.25 -40.16
CA THR A 188 53.24 -29.06 -38.93
C THR A 188 53.42 -27.67 -38.34
N ALA A 189 54.63 -27.10 -38.38
CA ALA A 189 54.85 -25.72 -37.93
C ALA A 189 54.10 -24.68 -38.79
N LEU A 190 53.97 -24.92 -40.10
CA LEU A 190 53.22 -24.06 -41.00
C LEU A 190 51.70 -24.21 -40.80
N GLU A 191 51.22 -25.45 -40.66
CA GLU A 191 49.82 -25.75 -40.31
C GLU A 191 49.42 -25.12 -38.97
N ASP A 192 50.28 -25.23 -37.95
CA ASP A 192 50.07 -24.59 -36.64
C ASP A 192 49.96 -23.06 -36.77
N ARG A 193 50.76 -22.46 -37.65
CA ARG A 193 50.69 -21.02 -37.91
C ARG A 193 49.39 -20.64 -38.63
N LEU A 194 48.95 -21.43 -39.61
CA LEU A 194 47.68 -21.23 -40.31
C LEU A 194 46.49 -21.36 -39.35
N LEU A 195 46.48 -22.38 -38.49
CA LEU A 195 45.45 -22.56 -37.47
C LEU A 195 45.41 -21.41 -36.47
N LYS A 196 46.57 -20.88 -36.06
CA LYS A 196 46.64 -19.68 -35.20
C LYS A 196 46.03 -18.46 -35.89
N PHE A 197 46.34 -18.24 -37.16
CA PHE A 197 45.74 -17.14 -37.93
C PHE A 197 44.23 -17.31 -38.10
N GLN A 198 43.76 -18.52 -38.42
CA GLN A 198 42.34 -18.81 -38.52
C GLN A 198 41.62 -18.53 -37.19
N ARG A 199 42.15 -19.04 -36.07
CA ARG A 199 41.58 -18.77 -34.73
C ARG A 199 41.54 -17.28 -34.43
N HIS A 200 42.60 -16.53 -34.76
CA HIS A 200 42.64 -15.09 -34.53
C HIS A 200 41.60 -14.33 -35.36
N LEU A 201 41.42 -14.71 -36.64
CA LEU A 201 40.38 -14.13 -37.48
C LEU A 201 38.98 -14.46 -36.96
N GLU A 202 38.72 -15.72 -36.60
CA GLU A 202 37.46 -16.14 -35.98
C GLU A 202 37.18 -15.39 -34.68
N GLU A 203 38.18 -15.22 -33.84
CA GLU A 203 38.07 -14.47 -32.58
C GLU A 203 37.75 -13.00 -32.83
N ARG A 204 38.40 -12.36 -33.82
CA ARG A 204 38.10 -10.99 -34.21
C ARG A 204 36.66 -10.85 -34.72
N CYS A 205 36.23 -11.73 -35.64
CA CYS A 205 34.86 -11.72 -36.16
C CYS A 205 33.83 -11.96 -35.04
N ARG A 206 34.12 -12.87 -34.10
CA ARG A 206 33.25 -13.10 -32.92
C ARG A 206 33.19 -11.87 -32.03
N ASN A 207 34.30 -11.17 -31.84
CA ASN A 207 34.33 -9.96 -31.01
C ASN A 207 33.58 -8.80 -31.68
N GLU A 208 33.76 -8.59 -32.98
CA GLU A 208 33.00 -7.61 -33.76
C GLU A 208 31.49 -7.90 -33.69
N MET A 209 31.09 -9.16 -33.87
CA MET A 209 29.69 -9.56 -33.73
C MET A 209 29.13 -9.32 -32.32
N LYS A 210 29.91 -9.64 -31.28
CA LYS A 210 29.50 -9.39 -29.88
C LYS A 210 29.30 -7.90 -29.62
N LEU A 211 30.18 -7.04 -30.13
CA LEU A 211 30.07 -5.59 -29.99
C LEU A 211 28.83 -5.05 -30.73
N GLU A 212 28.58 -5.52 -31.96
CA GLU A 212 27.42 -5.06 -32.72
C GLU A 212 26.11 -5.52 -32.05
N VAL A 213 26.05 -6.77 -31.56
CA VAL A 213 24.90 -7.26 -30.79
C VAL A 213 24.70 -6.46 -29.51
N ALA A 214 25.78 -6.09 -28.80
CA ALA A 214 25.69 -5.27 -27.60
C ALA A 214 25.13 -3.88 -27.92
N ARG A 215 25.63 -3.23 -28.98
CA ARG A 215 25.14 -1.94 -29.45
C ARG A 215 23.66 -1.97 -29.82
N VAL A 216 23.24 -2.96 -30.61
CA VAL A 216 21.82 -3.12 -31.00
C VAL A 216 20.94 -3.35 -29.78
N LYS A 217 21.40 -4.13 -28.79
CA LYS A 217 20.67 -4.32 -27.54
C LYS A 217 20.55 -3.02 -26.73
N GLU A 218 21.61 -2.24 -26.64
CA GLU A 218 21.59 -0.95 -25.94
C GLU A 218 20.63 0.04 -26.61
N ASP A 219 20.67 0.14 -27.94
CA ASP A 219 19.78 0.98 -28.73
C ASP A 219 18.31 0.54 -28.60
N GLU A 220 18.04 -0.77 -28.64
CA GLU A 220 16.68 -1.33 -28.47
C GLU A 220 16.15 -1.07 -27.05
N VAL A 221 16.96 -1.28 -26.02
CA VAL A 221 16.58 -0.99 -24.63
C VAL A 221 16.33 0.51 -24.44
N ALA A 222 17.15 1.38 -25.05
CA ALA A 222 16.93 2.81 -25.01
C ALA A 222 15.62 3.21 -25.71
N ARG A 223 15.31 2.60 -26.86
CA ARG A 223 14.06 2.81 -27.61
C ARG A 223 12.85 2.37 -26.78
N ILE A 224 12.84 1.16 -26.25
CA ILE A 224 11.75 0.63 -25.41
C ILE A 224 11.52 1.55 -24.20
N ARG A 225 12.58 1.96 -23.51
CA ARG A 225 12.47 2.87 -22.35
C ARG A 225 11.86 4.22 -22.72
N LEU A 226 12.16 4.74 -23.91
CA LEU A 226 11.61 6.01 -24.38
C LEU A 226 10.12 5.84 -24.72
N GLU A 227 9.78 4.78 -25.44
CA GLU A 227 8.40 4.45 -25.81
C GLU A 227 7.52 4.21 -24.58
N GLU A 228 8.00 3.43 -23.60
CA GLU A 228 7.31 3.22 -22.32
C GLU A 228 7.08 4.54 -21.58
N LYS A 229 8.10 5.40 -21.47
CA LYS A 229 7.95 6.73 -20.85
C LYS A 229 6.90 7.58 -21.56
N GLU A 230 6.86 7.53 -22.90
CA GLU A 230 5.88 8.26 -23.67
C GLU A 230 4.47 7.69 -23.50
N ASN A 231 4.33 6.36 -23.48
CA ASN A 231 3.09 5.66 -23.20
C ASN A 231 2.55 6.04 -21.81
N PHE A 232 3.37 5.98 -20.77
CA PHE A 232 2.98 6.40 -19.42
C PHE A 232 2.58 7.88 -19.35
N ARG A 233 3.30 8.76 -20.05
CA ARG A 233 2.93 10.19 -20.15
C ARG A 233 1.57 10.36 -20.80
N ARG A 234 1.32 9.67 -21.92
CA ARG A 234 0.03 9.72 -22.65
C ARG A 234 -1.12 9.18 -21.79
N GLU A 235 -0.92 8.08 -21.07
CA GLU A 235 -1.92 7.54 -20.14
C GLU A 235 -2.21 8.48 -18.98
N LEU A 236 -1.17 9.09 -18.40
CA LEU A 236 -1.31 10.04 -17.31
C LEU A 236 -2.05 11.30 -17.75
N GLU A 237 -1.73 11.83 -18.94
CA GLU A 237 -2.46 12.97 -19.53
C GLU A 237 -3.91 12.64 -19.82
N LYS A 238 -4.19 11.43 -20.34
CA LYS A 238 -5.55 10.96 -20.58
C LYS A 238 -6.34 10.86 -19.27
N ALA A 239 -5.77 10.22 -18.25
CA ALA A 239 -6.40 10.11 -16.92
C ALA A 239 -6.66 11.49 -16.31
N ARG A 240 -5.72 12.45 -16.46
CA ARG A 240 -5.90 13.83 -15.99
C ARG A 240 -7.05 14.53 -16.72
N LYS A 241 -7.11 14.43 -18.05
CA LYS A 241 -8.20 15.02 -18.87
C LYS A 241 -9.55 14.41 -18.53
N ASP A 242 -9.62 13.09 -18.34
CA ASP A 242 -10.88 12.41 -18.00
C ASP A 242 -11.34 12.82 -16.59
N LEU A 243 -10.42 12.95 -15.64
CA LEU A 243 -10.72 13.45 -14.31
C LEU A 243 -11.24 14.90 -14.35
N GLU A 244 -10.56 15.78 -15.08
CA GLU A 244 -10.95 17.19 -15.26
C GLU A 244 -12.34 17.31 -15.90
N ARG A 245 -12.60 16.54 -16.97
CA ARG A 245 -13.94 16.45 -17.59
C ARG A 245 -15.01 15.99 -16.61
N SER A 246 -14.70 14.97 -15.79
CA SER A 246 -15.66 14.45 -14.81
C SER A 246 -15.98 15.48 -13.72
N TYR A 247 -14.99 16.25 -13.28
CA TYR A 247 -15.21 17.33 -12.31
C TYR A 247 -15.95 18.49 -12.93
N GLN A 248 -15.62 18.89 -14.15
CA GLN A 248 -16.32 19.95 -14.86
C GLN A 248 -17.80 19.60 -15.05
N ALA A 249 -18.10 18.38 -15.50
CA ALA A 249 -19.48 17.92 -15.66
C ALA A 249 -20.26 17.92 -14.33
N LYS A 250 -19.62 17.52 -13.22
CA LYS A 250 -20.23 17.58 -11.88
C LYS A 250 -20.47 19.03 -11.43
N PHE A 251 -19.51 19.91 -11.69
CA PHE A 251 -19.62 21.33 -11.37
C PHE A 251 -20.77 21.97 -12.15
N ASP A 252 -20.83 21.78 -13.47
CA ASP A 252 -21.89 22.32 -14.32
C ASP A 252 -23.27 21.79 -13.90
N ALA A 253 -23.37 20.50 -13.56
CA ALA A 253 -24.60 19.91 -13.04
C ALA A 253 -25.05 20.53 -11.70
N LEU A 254 -24.10 20.83 -10.80
CA LEU A 254 -24.39 21.51 -9.53
C LEU A 254 -24.84 22.96 -9.75
N VAL A 255 -24.17 23.70 -10.64
CA VAL A 255 -24.54 25.08 -11.01
C VAL A 255 -25.96 25.13 -11.58
N VAL A 256 -26.30 24.22 -12.51
CA VAL A 256 -27.65 24.13 -13.07
C VAL A 256 -28.67 23.79 -11.98
N ARG A 257 -28.34 22.86 -11.08
CA ARG A 257 -29.23 22.49 -9.96
C ARG A 257 -29.47 23.66 -9.01
N GLU A 258 -28.42 24.38 -8.63
CA GLU A 258 -28.49 25.55 -7.77
C GLU A 258 -29.33 26.65 -8.42
N ARG A 259 -29.06 26.98 -9.68
CA ARG A 259 -29.84 27.95 -10.44
C ARG A 259 -31.31 27.58 -10.49
N ASN A 260 -31.63 26.32 -10.82
CA ASN A 260 -33.01 25.85 -10.87
C ASN A 260 -33.70 25.91 -9.49
N ALA A 261 -32.97 25.68 -8.40
CA ALA A 261 -33.50 25.81 -7.04
C ALA A 261 -33.74 27.28 -6.66
N ALA A 262 -32.80 28.16 -6.98
CA ALA A 262 -32.92 29.60 -6.76
C ALA A 262 -34.09 30.20 -7.54
N GLU A 263 -34.24 29.82 -8.82
CA GLU A 263 -35.37 30.28 -9.65
C GLU A 263 -36.72 29.78 -9.13
N ARG A 264 -36.80 28.55 -8.60
CA ARG A 264 -38.03 28.05 -7.97
C ARG A 264 -38.36 28.84 -6.70
N LEU A 265 -37.37 29.04 -5.83
CA LEU A 265 -37.55 29.80 -4.60
C LEU A 265 -37.98 31.24 -4.89
N GLN A 266 -37.37 31.89 -5.87
CA GLN A 266 -37.75 33.24 -6.28
C GLN A 266 -39.21 33.29 -6.77
N ARG A 267 -39.64 32.34 -7.61
CA ARG A 267 -41.05 32.29 -8.07
C ARG A 267 -42.03 32.08 -6.91
N GLU A 268 -41.70 31.22 -5.95
CA GLU A 268 -42.51 31.00 -4.75
C GLU A 268 -42.59 32.27 -3.89
N GLN A 269 -41.47 32.97 -3.71
CA GLN A 269 -41.43 34.26 -3.00
C GLN A 269 -42.29 35.32 -3.69
N GLU A 270 -42.17 35.48 -5.02
CA GLU A 270 -42.97 36.43 -5.79
C GLU A 270 -44.48 36.12 -5.71
N MET A 271 -44.86 34.84 -5.68
CA MET A 271 -46.26 34.43 -5.50
C MET A 271 -46.75 34.74 -4.09
N GLN A 272 -45.97 34.40 -3.06
CA GLN A 272 -46.31 34.70 -1.66
C GLN A 272 -46.42 36.21 -1.41
N GLU A 273 -45.53 37.02 -1.97
CA GLU A 273 -45.60 38.48 -1.86
C GLU A 273 -46.87 39.04 -2.50
N LYS A 274 -47.27 38.53 -3.67
CA LYS A 274 -48.53 38.90 -4.32
C LYS A 274 -49.74 38.48 -3.49
N GLU A 275 -49.73 37.27 -2.94
CA GLU A 275 -50.82 36.78 -2.07
C GLU A 275 -50.96 37.63 -0.80
N VAL A 276 -49.85 37.92 -0.11
CA VAL A 276 -49.83 38.77 1.08
C VAL A 276 -50.29 40.19 0.74
N TYR A 277 -49.85 40.74 -0.39
CA TYR A 277 -50.30 42.04 -0.86
C TYR A 277 -51.81 42.06 -1.10
N ASN A 278 -52.34 41.07 -1.81
CA ASN A 278 -53.76 40.95 -2.10
C ASN A 278 -54.60 40.77 -0.83
N GLN A 279 -54.14 39.94 0.11
CA GLN A 279 -54.77 39.76 1.42
C GLN A 279 -54.79 41.07 2.20
N ARG A 280 -53.66 41.79 2.24
CA ARG A 280 -53.56 43.10 2.89
C ARG A 280 -54.53 44.10 2.26
N GLN A 281 -54.62 44.12 0.93
CA GLN A 281 -55.52 45.03 0.21
C GLN A 281 -57.00 44.71 0.50
N SER A 282 -57.39 43.43 0.50
CA SER A 282 -58.73 42.99 0.88
C SER A 282 -59.09 43.40 2.31
N ILE A 283 -58.17 43.24 3.27
CA ILE A 283 -58.39 43.67 4.65
C ILE A 283 -58.57 45.19 4.74
N LEU A 284 -57.80 45.97 3.98
CA LEU A 284 -57.95 47.43 3.95
C LEU A 284 -59.33 47.84 3.40
N GLU A 285 -59.81 47.17 2.35
CA GLU A 285 -61.14 47.38 1.78
C GLU A 285 -62.25 47.01 2.79
N GLU A 286 -62.11 45.89 3.50
CA GLU A 286 -63.03 45.50 4.57
C GLU A 286 -63.06 46.51 5.72
N ILE A 287 -61.89 47.00 6.16
CA ILE A 287 -61.78 48.06 7.17
C ILE A 287 -62.49 49.33 6.71
N GLU A 288 -62.31 49.73 5.46
CA GLU A 288 -62.96 50.93 4.92
C GLU A 288 -64.48 50.74 4.84
N ALA A 289 -64.96 49.57 4.40
CA ALA A 289 -66.38 49.24 4.40
C ALA A 289 -67.00 49.21 5.81
N VAL A 290 -66.26 48.74 6.82
CA VAL A 290 -66.69 48.80 8.24
C VAL A 290 -66.76 50.26 8.70
N ARG A 291 -65.73 51.07 8.44
CA ARG A 291 -65.71 52.50 8.80
C ARG A 291 -66.88 53.27 8.17
N GLN A 292 -67.21 52.99 6.91
CA GLN A 292 -68.35 53.61 6.24
C GLN A 292 -69.68 53.22 6.89
N ARG A 293 -69.87 51.95 7.25
CA ARG A 293 -71.04 51.44 7.99
C ARG A 293 -71.14 52.03 9.40
N GLU A 294 -70.04 52.10 10.13
CA GLU A 294 -70.00 52.75 11.45
C GLU A 294 -70.41 54.22 11.33
N ALA A 295 -69.92 54.93 10.31
CA ALA A 295 -70.26 56.32 10.06
C ALA A 295 -71.75 56.52 9.67
N SER A 296 -72.38 55.58 8.96
CA SER A 296 -73.81 55.63 8.64
C SER A 296 -74.66 55.36 9.88
N ILE A 297 -74.35 54.30 10.63
CA ILE A 297 -75.04 53.95 11.88
C ILE A 297 -74.94 55.09 12.90
N LYS A 298 -73.77 55.74 13.01
CA LYS A 298 -73.59 56.89 13.89
C LYS A 298 -74.48 58.06 13.48
N ARG A 299 -74.56 58.37 12.18
CA ARG A 299 -75.45 59.42 11.65
C ARG A 299 -76.93 59.09 11.91
N GLU A 300 -77.35 57.86 11.66
CA GLU A 300 -78.72 57.40 11.93
C GLU A 300 -79.05 57.47 13.43
N SER A 301 -78.13 57.05 14.29
CA SER A 301 -78.27 57.14 15.74
C SER A 301 -78.39 58.60 16.23
N GLU A 302 -77.59 59.51 15.67
CA GLU A 302 -77.67 60.95 15.96
C GLU A 302 -79.03 61.55 15.53
N VAL A 303 -79.54 61.17 14.35
CA VAL A 303 -80.87 61.59 13.87
C VAL A 303 -81.98 61.03 14.76
N PHE A 304 -81.96 59.73 15.04
CA PHE A 304 -82.94 59.07 15.91
C PHE A 304 -82.94 59.66 17.33
N SER A 305 -81.76 59.98 17.87
CA SER A 305 -81.63 60.66 19.16
C SER A 305 -82.25 62.05 19.16
N ARG A 306 -82.06 62.84 18.09
CA ARG A 306 -82.68 64.15 17.91
C ARG A 306 -84.21 64.04 17.77
N GLU A 307 -84.69 63.08 16.97
CA GLU A 307 -86.11 62.83 16.79
C GLU A 307 -86.78 62.41 18.11
N LYS A 308 -86.15 61.51 18.87
CA LYS A 308 -86.62 61.10 20.19
C LYS A 308 -86.69 62.27 21.17
N LYS A 309 -85.69 63.16 21.16
CA LYS A 309 -85.72 64.40 21.98
C LYS A 309 -86.89 65.28 21.60
N LEU A 310 -87.06 65.58 20.31
CA LEU A 310 -88.15 66.43 19.82
C LEU A 310 -89.53 65.83 20.14
N ASN A 311 -89.70 64.52 19.99
CA ASN A 311 -90.94 63.85 20.35
C ASN A 311 -91.18 63.85 21.88
N SER A 312 -90.13 63.66 22.68
CA SER A 312 -90.23 63.79 24.14
C SER A 312 -90.63 65.20 24.55
N ASP A 313 -90.07 66.24 23.93
CA ASP A 313 -90.39 67.63 24.22
C ASP A 313 -91.82 67.96 23.77
N ARG A 314 -92.27 67.43 22.63
CA ARG A 314 -93.67 67.54 22.17
C ARG A 314 -94.65 66.89 23.15
N LEU A 315 -94.36 65.67 23.62
CA LEU A 315 -95.19 64.98 24.61
C LEU A 315 -95.26 65.75 25.92
N LYS A 316 -94.13 66.29 26.41
CA LYS A 316 -94.11 67.15 27.60
C LYS A 316 -94.93 68.43 27.41
N ALA A 317 -94.86 69.05 26.24
CA ALA A 317 -95.67 70.24 25.94
C ALA A 317 -97.17 69.91 25.96
N GLN A 318 -97.57 68.79 25.35
CA GLN A 318 -98.96 68.30 25.40
C GLN A 318 -99.41 67.94 26.82
N GLU A 319 -98.55 67.27 27.59
CA GLU A 319 -98.82 66.95 28.99
C GLU A 319 -99.02 68.22 29.83
N ASN A 320 -98.17 69.24 29.65
CA ASN A 320 -98.33 70.53 30.31
C ASN A 320 -99.62 71.24 29.90
N GLU A 321 -99.98 71.21 28.61
CA GLU A 321 -101.24 71.78 28.11
C GLU A 321 -102.47 71.08 28.72
N ILE A 322 -102.46 69.74 28.79
CA ILE A 322 -103.52 68.97 29.45
C ILE A 322 -103.59 69.33 30.93
N ARG A 323 -102.46 69.36 31.64
CA ARG A 323 -102.41 69.76 33.06
C ARG A 323 -102.98 71.16 33.28
N THR A 324 -102.67 72.12 32.41
CA THR A 324 -103.27 73.47 32.51
C THR A 324 -104.78 73.45 32.29
N ARG A 325 -105.28 72.67 31.33
CA ARG A 325 -106.73 72.51 31.10
C ARG A 325 -107.42 71.79 32.25
N GLU A 326 -106.81 70.76 32.82
CA GLU A 326 -107.31 70.08 34.02
C GLU A 326 -107.41 71.04 35.20
N HIS A 327 -106.37 71.86 35.44
CA HIS A 327 -106.42 72.90 36.46
C HIS A 327 -107.52 73.94 36.19
N GLU A 328 -107.70 74.36 34.94
CA GLU A 328 -108.78 75.29 34.57
C GLU A 328 -110.18 74.69 34.73
N LEU A 329 -110.37 73.43 34.33
CA LEU A 329 -111.63 72.70 34.51
C LEU A 329 -111.92 72.48 35.98
N SER A 330 -110.93 72.03 36.76
CA SER A 330 -111.07 71.88 38.21
C SER A 330 -111.42 73.20 38.89
N ARG A 331 -110.82 74.32 38.47
CA ARG A 331 -111.20 75.66 38.95
C ARG A 331 -112.66 75.98 38.60
N LYS A 332 -113.08 75.74 37.35
CA LYS A 332 -114.48 75.95 36.93
C LYS A 332 -115.45 75.05 37.68
N GLU A 333 -115.11 73.78 37.91
CA GLU A 333 -115.92 72.85 38.72
C GLU A 333 -116.10 73.36 40.14
N ILE A 334 -115.03 73.85 40.78
CA ILE A 334 -115.10 74.48 42.11
C ILE A 334 -115.98 75.74 42.06
N GLU A 335 -115.81 76.60 41.05
CA GLU A 335 -116.65 77.80 40.85
C GLU A 335 -118.14 77.42 40.65
N PHE A 336 -118.44 76.38 39.86
CA PHE A 336 -119.80 75.88 39.66
C PHE A 336 -120.38 75.26 40.92
N ALA A 337 -119.60 74.46 41.66
CA ALA A 337 -120.02 73.89 42.94
C ALA A 337 -120.34 74.99 43.96
N GLN A 338 -119.52 76.03 44.06
CA GLN A 338 -119.79 77.21 44.89
C GLN A 338 -121.05 77.96 44.45
N ARG A 339 -121.31 78.09 43.13
CA ARG A 339 -122.56 78.69 42.63
C ARG A 339 -123.79 77.85 42.98
N LEU A 340 -123.71 76.53 42.82
CA LEU A 340 -124.77 75.60 43.22
C LEU A 340 -125.05 75.65 44.73
N GLU A 341 -123.99 75.78 45.54
CA GLU A 341 -124.12 75.93 47.00
C GLU A 341 -124.80 77.26 47.37
N ASN A 342 -124.47 78.35 46.67
CA ASN A 342 -125.09 79.66 46.86
C ASN A 342 -126.54 79.77 46.33
N GLU A 343 -126.95 78.93 45.37
CA GLU A 343 -128.33 78.86 44.85
C GLU A 343 -129.23 77.91 45.66
N MET A 344 -128.65 77.10 46.57
CA MET A 344 -129.35 76.14 47.44
C MET A 344 -129.58 76.65 48.88
N THR A 345 -129.22 77.91 49.15
CA THR A 345 -129.55 78.69 50.36
C THR A 345 -130.42 79.88 49.98
#